data_AF-A0A6G2IDB2-F1
#
_entry.id   AF-A0A6G2IDB2-F1
#
_cell.length_a   1.000
_cell.length_b   1.000
_cell.length_c   1.000
_cell.angle_alpha   90.00
_cell.angle_beta   90.00
_cell.angle_gamma   90.00
#
_symmetry.space_group_name_H-M   'P 1'
#
loop_
_entity.id
_entity.type
_entity.pdbx_description
1 polymer ?
#
loop_
_entity_poly.entity_id
_entity_poly.type
_entity_poly.pdbx_seq_one_letter_code
_entity_poly.pdbx_strand_id
1 'polypeptide(L)'
;MIQRPAAWTTLNAVLQGLRLDGALFFRAEFTEGWAYQSPTSDQLVRILRPSARRLIVFHIVAGGECWARTRGGERLWAREGDVVVVPYGEQHSMGGS
;
A
#
# COMPACT_ATOMS: atom_id res chain seq x y z
N MET A 1 -28.99 -23.06 -7.58
CA MET A 1 -28.63 -22.47 -6.28
C MET A 1 -27.21 -22.93 -5.94
N ILE A 2 -26.21 -22.06 -6.11
CA ILE A 2 -24.81 -22.43 -5.88
C ILE A 2 -24.56 -22.40 -4.37
N GLN A 3 -24.32 -23.56 -3.76
CA GLN A 3 -23.94 -23.68 -2.36
C GLN A 3 -22.50 -23.15 -2.19
N ARG A 4 -22.33 -22.11 -1.38
CA ARG A 4 -21.01 -21.52 -1.10
C ARG A 4 -20.33 -22.27 0.06
N PRO A 5 -19.05 -22.62 -0.06
CA PRO A 5 -18.34 -23.42 0.94
C PRO A 5 -18.24 -22.70 2.29
N ALA A 6 -18.13 -23.44 3.39
CA ALA A 6 -18.06 -22.88 4.76
C ALA A 6 -16.91 -21.86 4.96
N ALA A 7 -15.81 -22.01 4.21
CA ALA A 7 -14.72 -21.02 4.19
C ALA A 7 -15.17 -19.62 3.71
N TRP A 8 -16.15 -19.56 2.80
CA TRP A 8 -16.76 -18.31 2.34
C TRP A 8 -17.54 -17.62 3.45
N THR A 9 -18.33 -18.38 4.22
CA THR A 9 -19.08 -17.82 5.36
C THR A 9 -18.15 -17.29 6.45
N THR A 10 -17.03 -17.97 6.72
CA THR A 10 -16.03 -17.52 7.69
C THR A 10 -15.30 -16.25 7.22
N LEU A 11 -14.81 -16.22 5.97
CA LEU A 11 -14.17 -15.02 5.42
C LEU A 11 -15.14 -13.83 5.38
N ASN A 12 -16.39 -14.06 4.96
CA ASN A 12 -17.40 -13.02 4.89
C ASN A 12 -17.73 -12.45 6.28
N ALA A 13 -17.82 -13.29 7.31
CA ALA A 13 -18.00 -12.84 8.69
C ALA A 13 -16.83 -11.96 9.17
N VAL A 14 -15.59 -12.32 8.84
CA VAL A 14 -14.40 -11.51 9.17
C VAL A 14 -14.43 -10.16 8.44
N LEU A 15 -14.73 -10.16 7.13
CA LEU A 15 -14.80 -8.93 6.34
C LEU A 15 -15.94 -8.00 6.80
N GLN A 16 -17.07 -8.55 7.27
CA GLN A 16 -18.16 -7.76 7.84
C GLN A 16 -17.76 -7.04 9.14
N GLY A 17 -16.79 -7.58 9.89
CA GLY A 17 -16.22 -6.93 11.07
C GLY A 17 -15.19 -5.84 10.74
N LEU A 18 -14.71 -5.76 9.50
CA LEU A 18 -13.69 -4.80 9.11
C LEU A 18 -14.31 -3.41 8.90
N ARG A 19 -13.83 -2.41 9.64
CA ARG A 19 -14.23 -1.02 9.51
C ARG A 19 -13.05 -0.18 9.06
N LEU A 20 -13.23 0.58 7.98
CA LEU A 20 -12.28 1.58 7.54
C LEU A 20 -12.60 2.91 8.24
N ASP A 21 -11.63 3.44 8.99
CA ASP A 21 -11.77 4.64 9.84
C ASP A 21 -11.29 5.93 9.14
N GLY A 22 -11.07 5.88 7.82
CA GLY A 22 -10.68 7.01 6.99
C GLY A 22 -9.57 6.70 5.98
N ALA A 23 -9.10 7.73 5.29
CA ALA A 23 -8.01 7.67 4.33
C ALA A 23 -7.20 8.98 4.34
N LEU A 24 -5.91 8.89 4.02
CA LEU A 24 -5.00 10.02 3.83
C LEU A 24 -4.42 9.93 2.43
N PHE A 25 -4.39 11.06 1.72
CA PHE A 25 -3.90 11.12 0.34
C PHE A 25 -2.72 12.07 0.28
N PHE A 26 -1.59 11.58 -0.20
CA PHE A 26 -0.41 12.38 -0.49
C PHE A 26 -0.24 12.49 -1.99
N ARG A 27 -0.04 13.71 -2.48
CA ARG A 27 0.37 13.97 -3.86
C ARG A 27 1.80 14.46 -3.84
N ALA A 28 2.67 13.79 -4.58
CA ALA A 28 4.06 14.16 -4.73
C ALA A 28 4.42 14.14 -6.22
N GLU A 29 5.28 15.08 -6.61
CA GLU A 29 5.87 15.16 -7.94
C GLU A 29 7.39 15.09 -7.77
N PHE A 30 8.02 14.19 -8.49
CA PHE A 30 9.47 13.95 -8.44
C PHE A 30 10.04 14.09 -9.85
N THR A 31 11.23 14.67 -9.96
CA THR A 31 12.01 14.76 -11.21
C THR A 31 13.17 13.76 -11.20
N GLU A 32 13.80 13.51 -12.35
CA GLU A 32 14.82 12.47 -12.58
C GLU A 32 15.88 12.30 -11.46
N GLY A 33 16.33 11.07 -11.25
CA GLY A 33 17.36 10.73 -10.27
C GLY A 33 16.89 10.71 -8.80
N TRP A 34 15.60 10.56 -8.54
CA TRP A 34 15.05 10.49 -7.18
C TRP A 34 15.01 9.06 -6.63
N ALA A 35 15.11 8.96 -5.29
CA ALA A 35 14.77 7.75 -4.55
C ALA A 35 14.25 8.12 -3.15
N TYR A 36 13.28 7.38 -2.63
CA TYR A 36 12.86 7.49 -1.23
C TYR A 36 12.67 6.09 -0.61
N GLN A 37 12.81 6.03 0.72
CA GLN A 37 12.49 4.87 1.53
C GLN A 37 11.30 5.21 2.42
N SER A 38 10.25 4.38 2.39
CA SER A 38 9.12 4.56 3.30
C SER A 38 9.56 4.42 4.77
N PRO A 39 8.89 5.08 5.72
CA PRO A 39 8.97 4.65 7.11
C PRO A 39 8.41 3.23 7.27
N THR A 40 8.68 2.59 8.40
CA THR A 40 8.00 1.33 8.73
C THR A 40 6.51 1.58 9.01
N SER A 41 5.68 0.54 8.88
CA SER A 41 4.23 0.65 9.17
C SER A 41 3.95 1.24 10.56
N ASP A 42 4.68 0.82 11.59
CA ASP A 42 4.52 1.34 12.96
C ASP A 42 4.92 2.82 13.08
N GLN A 43 5.95 3.25 12.35
CA GLN A 43 6.32 4.67 12.28
C GLN A 43 5.22 5.48 11.57
N LEU A 44 4.70 4.98 10.45
CA LEU A 44 3.60 5.62 9.73
C LEU A 44 2.34 5.76 10.59
N VAL A 45 1.94 4.71 11.32
CA VAL A 45 0.81 4.77 12.27
C VAL A 45 1.02 5.88 13.29
N ARG A 46 2.19 5.93 13.94
CA ARG A 46 2.50 6.95 14.95
C ARG A 46 2.52 8.37 14.39
N ILE A 47 2.99 8.56 13.16
CA ILE A 47 3.11 9.89 12.54
C ILE A 47 1.76 10.38 12.02
N LEU A 48 0.99 9.50 11.38
CA LEU A 48 -0.18 9.89 10.60
C LEU A 48 -1.52 9.69 11.31
N ARG A 49 -1.65 8.61 12.09
CA ARG A 49 -2.91 8.27 12.78
C ARG A 49 -2.62 7.43 14.03
N PRO A 50 -2.20 8.05 15.15
CA PRO A 50 -1.79 7.33 16.36
C PRO A 50 -2.84 6.34 16.90
N SER A 51 -4.13 6.62 16.67
CA SER A 51 -5.24 5.75 17.10
C SER A 51 -5.55 4.60 16.14
N ALA A 52 -4.93 4.55 14.95
CA ALA A 52 -5.16 3.48 13.99
C ALA A 52 -4.46 2.19 14.42
N ARG A 53 -5.18 1.07 14.33
CA ARG A 53 -4.59 -0.26 14.54
C ARG A 53 -3.74 -0.72 13.35
N ARG A 54 -4.08 -0.29 12.14
CA ARG A 54 -3.40 -0.66 10.90
C ARG A 54 -3.59 0.42 9.84
N LEU A 55 -2.56 0.66 9.05
CA LEU A 55 -2.63 1.43 7.81
C LEU A 55 -2.39 0.51 6.62
N ILE A 56 -3.10 0.78 5.52
CA ILE A 56 -2.88 0.13 4.23
C ILE A 56 -2.24 1.18 3.34
N VAL A 57 -1.01 0.91 2.89
CA VAL A 57 -0.24 1.81 2.05
C VAL A 57 -0.27 1.28 0.62
N PHE A 58 -0.59 2.17 -0.30
CA PHE A 58 -0.48 1.92 -1.73
C PHE A 58 -0.08 3.22 -2.43
N HIS A 59 0.52 3.10 -3.60
CA HIS A 59 0.91 4.23 -4.45
C HIS A 59 0.18 4.13 -5.76
N ILE A 60 -0.40 5.24 -6.20
CA ILE A 60 -1.00 5.36 -7.53
C ILE A 60 -0.01 6.17 -8.37
N VAL A 61 0.46 5.59 -9.47
CA VAL A 61 1.32 6.30 -10.41
C VAL A 61 0.41 7.12 -11.33
N ALA A 62 0.32 8.42 -11.03
CA ALA A 62 -0.55 9.32 -11.77
C ALA A 62 0.06 9.80 -13.11
N GLY A 63 1.35 9.61 -13.32
CA GLY A 63 2.06 9.99 -14.54
C GLY A 63 3.53 9.59 -14.48
N GLY A 64 4.13 9.36 -15.65
CA GLY A 64 5.53 8.92 -15.77
C GLY A 64 5.75 7.45 -15.40
N GLU A 65 6.98 7.13 -14.99
CA GLU A 65 7.36 5.78 -14.54
C GLU A 65 8.29 5.84 -13.32
N CYS A 66 8.23 4.79 -12.51
CA CYS A 66 9.07 4.62 -11.33
C CYS A 66 9.28 3.14 -11.03
N TRP A 67 10.30 2.83 -10.24
CA TRP A 67 10.48 1.50 -9.67
C TRP A 67 10.03 1.48 -8.20
N ALA A 68 9.57 0.33 -7.73
CA ALA A 68 9.27 0.02 -6.34
C ALA A 68 9.92 -1.29 -5.91
N ARG A 69 10.30 -1.40 -4.63
CA ARG A 69 10.97 -2.58 -4.08
C ARG A 69 10.74 -2.72 -2.58
N THR A 70 10.44 -3.93 -2.09
CA THR A 70 10.50 -4.28 -0.66
C THR A 70 11.86 -4.84 -0.28
N ARG A 71 12.13 -5.04 1.02
CA ARG A 71 13.43 -5.50 1.48
C ARG A 71 13.74 -6.89 0.92
N GLY A 72 14.84 -7.00 0.17
CA GLY A 72 15.26 -8.27 -0.45
C GLY A 72 14.46 -8.67 -1.70
N GLY A 73 13.40 -7.94 -2.06
CA GLY A 73 12.67 -8.14 -3.30
C GLY A 73 13.39 -7.56 -4.52
N GLU A 74 12.85 -7.83 -5.70
CA GLU A 74 13.30 -7.22 -6.96
C GLU A 74 12.73 -5.79 -7.14
N ARG A 75 13.29 -5.03 -8.08
CA ARG A 75 12.71 -3.75 -8.50
C ARG A 75 11.63 -4.03 -9.53
N LEU A 76 10.39 -3.66 -9.20
CA LEU A 76 9.25 -3.71 -10.10
C LEU A 76 9.00 -2.31 -10.66
N TRP A 77 8.87 -2.22 -11.97
CA TRP A 77 8.54 -0.96 -12.63
C TRP A 77 7.02 -0.78 -12.69
N ALA A 78 6.59 0.44 -12.39
CA ALA A 78 5.20 0.88 -12.46
C ALA A 78 5.13 2.16 -13.31
N ARG A 79 4.06 2.27 -14.09
CA ARG A 79 3.80 3.35 -15.04
C ARG A 79 2.47 4.01 -14.74
N GLU A 80 2.18 5.11 -15.43
CA GLU A 80 0.90 5.79 -15.36
C GLU A 80 -0.30 4.82 -15.38
N GLY A 81 -1.17 4.93 -14.37
CA GLY A 81 -2.34 4.08 -14.17
C GLY A 81 -2.09 2.87 -13.26
N ASP A 82 -0.84 2.49 -13.00
CA ASP A 82 -0.52 1.38 -12.10
C ASP A 82 -0.72 1.74 -10.63
N VAL A 83 -1.07 0.71 -9.83
CA VAL A 83 -1.16 0.79 -8.38
C VAL A 83 -0.17 -0.19 -7.75
N VAL A 84 0.77 0.35 -6.98
CA VAL A 84 1.71 -0.45 -6.18
C VAL A 84 1.10 -0.68 -4.80
N VAL A 85 0.75 -1.92 -4.49
CA VAL A 85 0.20 -2.31 -3.19
C VAL A 85 1.26 -3.02 -2.36
N VAL A 86 1.42 -2.60 -1.10
CA VAL A 86 2.27 -3.30 -0.13
C VAL A 86 1.36 -3.83 1.00
N PRO A 87 0.80 -5.06 0.87
CA PRO A 87 -0.35 -5.50 1.65
C PRO A 87 -0.15 -5.46 3.18
N TYR A 88 1.07 -5.67 3.63
CA TYR A 88 1.42 -5.71 5.05
C TYR A 88 2.17 -4.47 5.54
N GLY A 89 2.30 -3.45 4.68
CA GLY A 89 3.03 -2.22 5.00
C GLY A 89 4.52 -2.46 5.27
N GLU A 90 5.11 -3.47 4.62
CA GLU A 90 6.56 -3.67 4.68
C GLU A 90 7.26 -2.39 4.19
N GLN A 91 8.41 -2.09 4.81
CA GLN A 91 9.23 -0.98 4.38
C GLN A 91 9.63 -1.18 2.91
N HIS A 92 9.35 -0.19 2.09
CA HIS A 92 9.60 -0.24 0.65
C HIS A 92 10.32 1.01 0.19
N SER A 93 11.13 0.86 -0.86
CA SER A 93 11.81 1.95 -1.53
C SER A 93 11.17 2.17 -2.89
N MET A 94 11.17 3.41 -3.36
CA MET A 94 10.81 3.74 -4.74
C MET A 94 11.81 4.73 -5.31
N GLY A 95 11.88 4.81 -6.62
CA GLY A 95 12.73 5.77 -7.31
C GLY A 95 12.36 5.96 -8.77
N GLY A 96 12.88 7.04 -9.35
CA GLY A 96 12.77 7.33 -10.78
C GLY A 96 13.94 6.77 -11.55
N SER A 97 13.81 6.81 -12.88
CA SER A 97 14.94 6.79 -13.80
C SER A 97 15.83 8.01 -13.62
#